data_AF-A0A6I4ZLR9-F1
#
_entry.id   AF-A0A6I4ZLR9-F1
#
_cell.length_a   1.000
_cell.length_b   1.000
_cell.length_c   1.000
_cell.angle_alpha   90.00
_cell.angle_beta   90.00
_cell.angle_gamma   90.00
#
_symmetry.space_group_name_H-M   'P 1'
#
loop_
_entity.id
_entity.type
_entity.pdbx_description
1 polymer ?
#
loop_
_entity_poly.entity_id
_entity_poly.type
_entity_poly.pdbx_seq_one_letter_code
_entity_poly.pdbx_strand_id
1 'polypeptide(L)'
;FKNARLDKVNSPTELVGGVLKLIGTYREPNPGIDHYAGATALMGQQLMGPLTVEGWQTGSGWINGGTLNERVNFAVDEVSDPDKPGIRDIIERLRGRNGSTLTPEELVDGCLDLIGPIEVGDDTRQELIEEAAAQGNVVFNGNREATDERIVNMLQLIVSTREFQFG
;
A
#
# COMPACT_ATOMS: atom_id res chain seq x y z
N PHE A 1 7.10 22.52 -1.07
CA PHE A 1 6.04 21.62 -1.59
C PHE A 1 6.52 20.19 -1.84
N LYS A 2 7.60 19.93 -2.60
CA LYS A 2 8.13 18.56 -2.76
C LYS A 2 8.67 17.92 -1.46
N ASN A 3 9.33 18.72 -0.61
CA ASN A 3 9.90 18.25 0.66
C ASN A 3 8.88 18.16 1.82
N ALA A 4 7.58 18.28 1.56
CA ALA A 4 6.55 18.17 2.61
C ALA A 4 5.71 16.89 2.49
N ARG A 5 6.02 16.05 1.49
CA ARG A 5 5.37 14.75 1.29
C ARG A 5 6.00 13.79 2.31
N LEU A 6 5.17 13.09 3.09
CA LEU A 6 5.58 12.16 4.15
C LEU A 6 6.13 12.82 5.45
N ASP A 7 6.14 14.16 5.55
CA ASP A 7 6.53 14.87 6.80
C ASP A 7 5.52 14.70 7.95
N LYS A 8 4.31 14.23 7.61
CA LYS A 8 3.21 14.00 8.54
C LYS A 8 2.66 12.60 8.31
N VAL A 9 2.47 11.87 9.40
CA VAL A 9 1.76 10.60 9.38
C VAL A 9 0.31 10.82 8.92
N ASN A 10 -0.07 10.16 7.83
CA ASN A 10 -1.43 10.21 7.29
C ASN A 10 -2.45 9.78 8.36
N SER A 11 -3.45 10.62 8.62
CA SER A 11 -4.64 10.26 9.41
C SER A 11 -5.35 9.03 8.79
N PRO A 12 -6.19 8.32 9.55
CA PRO A 12 -6.97 7.21 9.00
C PRO A 12 -7.69 7.52 7.68
N THR A 13 -8.34 8.70 7.58
CA THR A 13 -9.02 9.08 6.32
C THR A 13 -8.04 9.35 5.18
N GLU A 14 -6.88 9.96 5.46
CA GLU A 14 -5.83 10.19 4.46
C GLU A 14 -5.25 8.86 3.95
N LEU A 15 -4.98 7.90 4.84
CA LEU A 15 -4.51 6.56 4.48
C LEU A 15 -5.54 5.84 3.61
N VAL A 16 -6.79 5.76 4.08
CA VAL A 16 -7.86 5.06 3.36
C VAL A 16 -8.05 5.66 1.97
N GLY A 17 -8.12 6.99 1.85
CA GLY A 17 -8.20 7.65 0.54
C GLY A 17 -6.98 7.40 -0.35
N GLY A 18 -5.77 7.38 0.23
CA GLY A 18 -4.53 7.09 -0.47
C GLY A 18 -4.49 5.67 -1.05
N VAL A 19 -4.86 4.67 -0.24
CA VAL A 19 -4.95 3.27 -0.66
C VAL A 19 -6.03 3.08 -1.71
N LEU A 20 -7.23 3.65 -1.53
CA LEU A 20 -8.30 3.59 -2.54
C LEU A 20 -7.86 4.16 -3.89
N LYS A 21 -7.10 5.27 -3.87
CA LYS A 21 -6.50 5.86 -5.06
C LYS A 21 -5.46 4.94 -5.69
N LEU A 22 -4.61 4.31 -4.88
CA LEU A 22 -3.59 3.35 -5.31
C LEU A 22 -4.22 2.16 -6.02
N ILE A 23 -5.22 1.51 -5.41
CA ILE A 23 -5.91 0.35 -6.00
C ILE A 23 -6.85 0.74 -7.14
N GLY A 24 -7.08 2.04 -7.34
CA GLY A 24 -7.82 2.59 -8.46
C GLY A 24 -9.34 2.40 -8.40
N THR A 25 -9.90 2.09 -7.23
CA THR A 25 -11.34 1.91 -7.02
C THR A 25 -12.01 3.22 -6.57
N TYR A 26 -13.35 3.22 -6.50
CA TYR A 26 -14.17 4.36 -6.01
C TYR A 26 -13.81 5.73 -6.63
N ARG A 27 -13.45 5.77 -7.92
CA ARG A 27 -13.28 7.01 -8.69
C ARG A 27 -14.59 7.79 -8.86
N GLU A 28 -15.70 7.08 -8.72
CA GLU A 28 -17.05 7.62 -8.66
C GLU A 28 -17.76 7.02 -7.43
N PRO A 29 -18.80 7.69 -6.90
CA PRO A 29 -19.58 7.14 -5.80
C PRO A 29 -20.26 5.83 -6.21
N ASN A 30 -19.80 4.72 -5.64
CA ASN A 30 -20.34 3.38 -5.90
C ASN A 30 -20.88 2.76 -4.60
N PRO A 31 -21.86 1.83 -4.68
CA PRO A 31 -22.29 1.06 -3.52
C PRO A 31 -21.13 0.39 -2.80
N GLY A 32 -21.20 0.31 -1.46
CA GLY A 32 -20.13 -0.27 -0.63
C GLY A 32 -19.08 0.74 -0.14
N ILE A 33 -19.13 2.00 -0.59
CA ILE A 33 -18.21 3.04 -0.13
C ILE A 33 -18.30 3.31 1.39
N ASP A 34 -19.46 3.01 1.99
CA ASP A 34 -19.72 3.11 3.42
C ASP A 34 -18.86 2.16 4.25
N HIS A 35 -18.40 1.03 3.68
CA HIS A 35 -17.46 0.13 4.33
C HIS A 35 -16.18 0.85 4.79
N TYR A 36 -15.69 1.80 3.99
CA TYR A 36 -14.48 2.56 4.28
C TYR A 36 -14.65 3.54 5.44
N ALA A 37 -15.87 3.98 5.74
CA ALA A 37 -16.14 4.74 6.95
C ALA A 37 -15.95 3.88 8.22
N GLY A 38 -16.25 2.58 8.13
CA GLY A 38 -15.95 1.62 9.18
C GLY A 38 -14.45 1.43 9.38
N ALA A 39 -13.69 1.29 8.28
CA ALA A 39 -12.23 1.16 8.33
C ALA A 39 -11.57 2.36 9.01
N THR A 40 -11.98 3.60 8.71
CA THR A 40 -11.43 4.77 9.41
C THR A 40 -11.79 4.77 10.90
N ALA A 41 -12.98 4.30 11.26
CA ALA A 41 -13.41 4.22 12.65
C ALA A 41 -12.62 3.19 13.46
N LEU A 42 -12.30 2.02 12.88
CA LEU A 42 -11.43 1.00 13.51
C LEU A 42 -10.02 1.53 13.79
N MET A 43 -9.54 2.43 12.93
CA MET A 43 -8.27 3.13 13.13
C MET A 43 -8.37 4.35 14.07
N GLY A 44 -9.54 4.57 14.70
CA GLY A 44 -9.75 5.63 15.70
C GLY A 44 -10.29 6.96 15.16
N GLN A 45 -10.72 7.02 13.89
CA GLN A 45 -11.33 8.23 13.30
C GLN A 45 -12.70 7.93 12.68
N GLN A 46 -13.75 8.09 13.49
CA GLN A 46 -15.12 8.01 13.00
C GLN A 46 -15.45 9.23 12.13
N LEU A 47 -15.97 9.02 10.92
CA LEU A 47 -16.40 10.13 10.07
C LEU A 47 -17.61 10.85 10.70
N MET A 48 -17.60 12.19 10.67
CA MET A 48 -18.69 13.06 11.16
C MET A 48 -19.03 12.95 12.67
N GLY A 49 -18.21 12.32 13.51
CA GLY A 49 -18.46 12.21 14.97
C GLY A 49 -17.31 12.67 15.88
N PRO A 50 -16.99 13.99 15.98
CA PRO A 50 -15.90 14.57 16.79
C PRO A 50 -15.66 13.85 18.12
N LEU A 51 -14.42 13.41 18.41
CA LEU A 51 -14.09 12.77 19.68
C LEU A 51 -14.31 13.76 20.84
N THR A 52 -13.99 15.04 20.61
CA THR A 52 -14.22 16.14 21.55
C THR A 52 -14.60 17.42 20.80
N VAL A 53 -14.92 18.49 21.54
CA VAL A 53 -15.12 19.84 20.99
C VAL A 53 -13.88 20.40 20.27
N GLU A 54 -12.70 19.82 20.51
CA GLU A 54 -11.45 20.17 19.84
C GLU A 54 -11.32 19.51 18.45
N GLY A 55 -12.23 18.59 18.09
CA GLY A 55 -12.24 17.88 16.82
C GLY A 55 -11.51 16.54 16.85
N TRP A 56 -10.77 16.22 15.79
CA TRP A 56 -9.97 14.99 15.68
C TRP A 56 -8.60 15.14 16.30
N GLN A 57 -8.14 14.08 16.95
CA GLN A 57 -6.74 13.97 17.37
C GLN A 57 -5.84 13.98 16.12
N THR A 58 -4.77 14.77 16.16
CA THR A 58 -3.80 14.91 15.06
C THR A 58 -2.37 14.61 15.57
N GLY A 59 -1.39 14.51 14.67
CA GLY A 59 -0.01 14.14 15.02
C GLY A 59 0.19 12.62 15.07
N SER A 60 1.23 12.11 15.73
CA SER A 60 1.47 10.66 15.88
C SER A 60 0.80 10.05 17.12
N GLY A 61 0.27 10.87 18.03
CA GLY A 61 -0.28 10.44 19.32
C GLY A 61 -1.57 9.62 19.24
N TRP A 62 -2.24 9.58 18.08
CA TRP A 62 -3.41 8.72 17.87
C TRP A 62 -3.03 7.29 17.48
N ILE A 63 -1.79 7.04 17.00
CA ILE A 63 -1.35 5.69 16.67
C ILE A 63 -0.91 4.95 17.94
N ASN A 64 -1.63 3.87 18.23
CA ASN A 64 -1.20 2.79 19.11
C ASN A 64 -1.06 1.48 18.33
N GLY A 65 -0.61 0.41 19.02
CA GLY A 65 -0.41 -0.90 18.37
C GLY A 65 -1.67 -1.49 17.74
N GLY A 66 -2.86 -1.23 18.31
CA GLY A 66 -4.14 -1.68 17.76
C GLY A 66 -4.49 -0.93 16.47
N THR A 67 -4.47 0.40 16.52
CA THR A 67 -4.77 1.22 15.32
C THR A 67 -3.74 1.03 14.21
N LEU A 68 -2.47 0.75 14.55
CA LEU A 68 -1.44 0.42 13.55
C LEU A 68 -1.74 -0.91 12.86
N ASN A 69 -2.17 -1.92 13.63
CA ASN A 69 -2.57 -3.22 13.08
C ASN A 69 -3.74 -3.07 12.09
N GLU A 70 -4.79 -2.32 12.46
CA GLU A 70 -5.92 -2.06 11.56
C GLU A 70 -5.49 -1.34 10.27
N ARG A 71 -4.52 -0.41 10.34
CA ARG A 71 -3.97 0.26 9.15
C ARG A 71 -3.24 -0.70 8.22
N VAL A 72 -2.41 -1.57 8.78
CA VAL A 72 -1.66 -2.58 8.01
C VAL A 72 -2.64 -3.55 7.35
N ASN A 73 -3.58 -4.11 8.12
CA ASN A 73 -4.58 -5.06 7.59
C ASN A 73 -5.37 -4.42 6.45
N PHE A 74 -5.87 -3.20 6.65
CA PHE A 74 -6.60 -2.49 5.60
C PHE A 74 -5.78 -2.33 4.32
N ALA A 75 -4.52 -1.89 4.42
CA ALA A 75 -3.68 -1.70 3.24
C ALA A 75 -3.37 -3.04 2.55
N VAL A 76 -3.03 -4.08 3.30
CA VAL A 76 -2.71 -5.43 2.81
C VAL A 76 -3.91 -6.06 2.12
N ASP A 77 -5.09 -5.98 2.74
CA ASP A 77 -6.34 -6.53 2.20
C ASP A 77 -6.71 -5.81 0.91
N GLU A 78 -6.56 -4.48 0.88
CA GLU A 78 -6.94 -3.70 -0.30
C GLU A 78 -6.01 -3.97 -1.50
N VAL A 79 -4.71 -4.18 -1.30
CA VAL A 79 -3.78 -4.49 -2.40
C VAL A 79 -3.74 -5.98 -2.79
N SER A 80 -4.41 -6.86 -2.04
CA SER A 80 -4.38 -8.32 -2.25
C SER A 80 -5.05 -8.82 -3.54
N ASP A 81 -5.92 -8.00 -4.14
CA ASP A 81 -6.69 -8.38 -5.32
C ASP A 81 -6.00 -7.90 -6.62
N PRO A 82 -5.45 -8.81 -7.45
CA PRO A 82 -4.77 -8.45 -8.69
C PRO A 82 -5.71 -7.89 -9.76
N ASP A 83 -7.03 -8.05 -9.62
CA ASP A 83 -8.02 -7.54 -10.57
C ASP A 83 -8.46 -6.11 -10.28
N LYS A 84 -8.07 -5.55 -9.13
CA LYS A 84 -8.30 -4.12 -8.86
C LYS A 84 -7.56 -3.27 -9.89
N PRO A 85 -8.20 -2.24 -10.47
CA PRO A 85 -7.66 -1.52 -11.63
C PRO A 85 -6.23 -0.98 -11.44
N GLY A 86 -5.93 -0.47 -10.25
CA GLY A 86 -4.60 0.05 -9.91
C GLY A 86 -3.56 -1.05 -9.75
N ILE A 87 -3.89 -2.16 -9.08
CA ILE A 87 -2.99 -3.31 -8.93
C ILE A 87 -2.70 -3.94 -10.29
N ARG A 88 -3.74 -4.10 -11.12
CA ARG A 88 -3.59 -4.58 -12.49
C ARG A 88 -2.67 -3.69 -13.33
N ASP A 89 -2.83 -2.36 -13.23
CA ASP A 89 -1.95 -1.40 -13.91
C ASP A 89 -0.49 -1.52 -13.46
N ILE A 90 -0.23 -1.71 -12.16
CA ILE A 90 1.13 -1.95 -11.64
C ILE A 90 1.74 -3.21 -12.26
N ILE A 91 1.01 -4.33 -12.24
CA ILE A 91 1.46 -5.62 -12.79
C ILE A 91 1.83 -5.47 -14.28
N GLU A 92 0.96 -4.85 -15.08
CA GLU A 92 1.20 -4.68 -16.51
C GLU A 92 2.37 -3.73 -16.80
N ARG A 93 2.56 -2.69 -15.97
CA ARG A 93 3.74 -1.80 -16.08
C ARG A 93 5.04 -2.52 -15.75
N LEU A 94 5.07 -3.36 -14.72
CA LEU A 94 6.25 -4.17 -14.39
C LEU A 94 6.58 -5.15 -15.52
N ARG A 95 5.56 -5.80 -16.10
CA ARG A 95 5.69 -6.67 -17.26
C ARG A 95 6.27 -5.94 -18.48
N GLY A 96 5.98 -4.65 -18.63
CA GLY A 96 6.49 -3.82 -19.71
C GLY A 96 7.92 -3.26 -19.51
N ARG A 97 8.49 -3.33 -18.29
CA ARG A 97 9.73 -2.59 -17.95
C ARG A 97 11.00 -3.21 -18.50
N ASN A 98 11.21 -4.53 -18.44
CA ASN A 98 12.48 -5.15 -18.84
C ASN A 98 12.34 -6.63 -19.27
N GLY A 99 11.89 -6.88 -20.50
CA GLY A 99 11.93 -8.22 -21.09
C GLY A 99 11.01 -9.25 -20.40
N SER A 100 11.35 -10.54 -20.48
CA SER A 100 10.49 -11.61 -19.98
C SER A 100 10.70 -11.97 -18.50
N THR A 101 11.62 -11.30 -17.80
CA THR A 101 12.07 -11.68 -16.45
C THR A 101 12.47 -10.46 -15.62
N LEU A 102 12.20 -10.47 -14.31
CA LEU A 102 12.72 -9.48 -13.35
C LEU A 102 13.61 -10.15 -12.30
N THR A 103 14.73 -9.53 -11.96
CA THR A 103 15.50 -9.90 -10.75
C THR A 103 14.76 -9.48 -9.48
N PRO A 104 15.12 -10.00 -8.29
CA PRO A 104 14.58 -9.54 -7.01
C PRO A 104 14.68 -8.03 -6.81
N GLU A 105 15.82 -7.43 -7.15
CA GLU A 105 16.05 -5.99 -7.05
C GLU A 105 15.15 -5.20 -8.00
N GLU A 106 15.03 -5.65 -9.26
CA GLU A 106 14.14 -5.00 -10.23
C GLU A 106 12.66 -5.10 -9.83
N LEU A 107 12.24 -6.22 -9.22
CA LEU A 107 10.90 -6.39 -8.68
C LEU A 107 10.64 -5.40 -7.54
N VAL A 108 11.53 -5.34 -6.54
CA VAL A 108 11.39 -4.47 -5.37
C VAL A 108 11.40 -3.00 -5.80
N ASP A 109 12.40 -2.57 -6.56
CA ASP A 109 12.53 -1.19 -7.02
C ASP A 109 11.36 -0.79 -7.94
N GLY A 110 10.92 -1.72 -8.80
CA GLY A 110 9.76 -1.50 -9.66
C GLY A 110 8.46 -1.33 -8.87
N CYS A 111 8.23 -2.16 -7.85
CA CYS A 111 7.06 -2.06 -6.99
C CYS A 111 7.08 -0.76 -6.16
N LEU A 112 8.22 -0.40 -5.57
CA LEU A 112 8.39 0.85 -4.80
C LEU A 112 8.17 2.10 -5.65
N ASP A 113 8.57 2.09 -6.92
CA ASP A 113 8.34 3.21 -7.83
C ASP A 113 6.86 3.34 -8.24
N LEU A 114 6.16 2.21 -8.38
CA LEU A 114 4.78 2.16 -8.90
C LEU A 114 3.68 2.27 -7.85
N ILE A 115 3.88 1.76 -6.64
CA ILE A 115 2.90 1.81 -5.53
C ILE A 115 2.68 3.25 -5.01
N GLY A 116 3.52 4.18 -5.46
CA GLY A 116 3.71 5.50 -4.91
C GLY A 116 5.18 5.60 -4.57
N PRO A 117 5.92 6.62 -5.06
CA PRO A 117 7.36 6.71 -4.84
C PRO A 117 7.64 6.87 -3.35
N ILE A 118 7.82 5.72 -2.68
CA ILE A 118 8.10 5.58 -1.27
C ILE A 118 9.59 5.32 -1.17
N GLU A 119 10.27 6.17 -0.43
CA GLU A 119 11.66 5.97 -0.07
C GLU A 119 11.66 5.12 1.19
N VAL A 120 12.05 3.85 1.03
CA VAL A 120 12.35 2.96 2.16
C VAL A 120 13.82 3.09 2.56
N GLY A 121 14.12 2.84 3.83
CA GLY A 121 15.52 2.78 4.27
C GLY A 121 16.28 1.61 3.61
N ASP A 122 17.61 1.69 3.59
CA ASP A 122 18.47 0.67 3.00
C ASP A 122 18.23 -0.72 3.63
N ASP A 123 18.03 -0.78 4.96
CA ASP A 123 17.76 -2.02 5.68
C ASP A 123 16.43 -2.66 5.24
N THR A 124 15.33 -1.88 5.20
CA THR A 124 14.02 -2.36 4.75
C THR A 124 14.04 -2.75 3.27
N ARG A 125 14.75 -2.00 2.43
CA ARG A 125 14.95 -2.38 1.03
C ARG A 125 15.68 -3.73 0.91
N GLN A 126 16.71 -3.94 1.73
CA GLN A 126 17.48 -5.17 1.74
C GLN A 126 16.62 -6.37 2.18
N GLU A 127 15.80 -6.21 3.22
CA GLU A 127 14.86 -7.25 3.68
C GLU A 127 13.85 -7.62 2.57
N LEU A 128 13.28 -6.63 1.87
CA LEU A 128 12.36 -6.88 0.75
C LEU A 128 13.04 -7.64 -0.40
N ILE A 129 14.32 -7.33 -0.68
CA ILE A 129 15.10 -8.03 -1.70
C ILE A 129 15.38 -9.47 -1.28
N GLU A 130 15.69 -9.72 -0.01
CA GLU A 130 15.92 -11.06 0.52
C GLU A 130 14.65 -11.92 0.42
N GLU A 131 13.49 -11.36 0.77
CA GLU A 131 12.18 -12.02 0.60
C GLU A 131 11.87 -12.33 -0.88
N ALA A 132 12.16 -11.40 -1.80
CA ALA A 132 12.02 -11.67 -3.23
C ALA A 132 13.01 -12.73 -3.73
N ALA A 133 14.25 -12.71 -3.25
CA ALA A 133 15.31 -13.62 -3.66
C ALA A 133 15.04 -15.05 -3.20
N ALA A 134 14.39 -15.23 -2.05
CA ALA A 134 13.92 -16.54 -1.58
C ALA A 134 12.98 -17.23 -2.59
N GLN A 135 12.30 -16.47 -3.45
CA GLN A 135 11.41 -16.96 -4.50
C GLN A 135 12.03 -16.91 -5.92
N GLY A 136 13.30 -16.49 -6.04
CA GLY A 136 14.03 -16.38 -7.31
C GLY A 136 13.51 -15.28 -8.25
N ASN A 137 13.87 -15.33 -9.54
CA ASN A 137 13.46 -14.30 -10.51
C ASN A 137 11.99 -14.45 -10.92
N VAL A 138 11.30 -13.33 -11.18
CA VAL A 138 9.93 -13.35 -11.73
C VAL A 138 10.03 -13.59 -13.22
N VAL A 139 9.28 -14.55 -13.78
CA VAL A 139 9.32 -14.88 -15.21
C VAL A 139 7.93 -14.73 -15.82
N PHE A 140 7.77 -13.77 -16.71
CA PHE A 140 6.49 -13.38 -17.30
C PHE A 140 5.97 -14.30 -18.42
N ASN A 141 6.81 -15.19 -18.96
CA ASN A 141 6.44 -16.14 -20.02
C ASN A 141 5.79 -17.44 -19.49
N GLY A 142 5.72 -17.60 -18.17
CA GLY A 142 5.20 -18.79 -17.50
C GLY A 142 3.75 -18.63 -17.06
N ASN A 143 3.44 -19.16 -15.87
CA ASN A 143 2.11 -19.04 -15.27
C ASN A 143 1.85 -17.58 -14.86
N ARG A 144 0.86 -16.96 -15.52
CA ARG A 144 0.44 -15.58 -15.25
C ARG A 144 -0.07 -15.40 -13.82
N GLU A 145 -0.90 -16.31 -13.33
CA GLU A 145 -1.50 -16.22 -11.99
C GLU A 145 -0.43 -16.25 -10.90
N ALA A 146 0.52 -17.19 -10.98
CA ALA A 146 1.64 -17.26 -10.04
C ALA A 146 2.56 -16.03 -10.11
N THR A 147 2.70 -15.42 -11.28
CA THR A 147 3.49 -14.20 -11.46
C THR A 147 2.78 -12.99 -10.85
N ASP A 148 1.48 -12.86 -11.09
CA ASP A 148 0.65 -11.80 -10.55
C ASP A 148 0.62 -11.91 -9.01
N GLU A 149 0.47 -13.12 -8.46
CA GLU A 149 0.53 -13.39 -7.02
C GLU A 149 1.87 -12.99 -6.40
N ARG A 150 3.01 -13.28 -7.07
CA ARG A 150 4.33 -12.81 -6.59
C ARG A 150 4.43 -11.29 -6.50
N ILE A 151 3.89 -10.58 -7.49
CA ILE A 151 3.89 -9.12 -7.48
C ILE A 151 2.97 -8.61 -6.36
N VAL A 152 1.77 -9.18 -6.22
CA VAL A 152 0.83 -8.83 -5.14
C VAL A 152 1.46 -9.05 -3.77
N ASN A 153 2.11 -10.19 -3.53
CA ASN A 153 2.79 -10.48 -2.26
C ASN A 153 3.87 -9.43 -1.96
N MET A 154 4.62 -8.98 -2.97
CA MET A 154 5.59 -7.91 -2.77
C MET A 154 4.91 -6.58 -2.42
N LEU A 155 3.80 -6.23 -3.07
CA LEU A 155 3.03 -5.03 -2.72
C LEU A 155 2.49 -5.11 -1.28
N GLN A 156 2.03 -6.29 -0.84
CA GLN A 156 1.58 -6.51 0.54
C GLN A 156 2.70 -6.32 1.56
N LEU A 157 3.91 -6.80 1.27
CA LEU A 157 5.09 -6.56 2.11
C LEU A 157 5.41 -5.07 2.18
N ILE A 158 5.43 -4.37 1.04
CA ILE A 158 5.73 -2.93 0.98
C ILE A 158 4.70 -2.12 1.78
N VAL A 159 3.40 -2.37 1.63
CA VAL A 159 2.39 -1.62 2.40
C VAL A 159 2.42 -1.93 3.90
N SER A 160 3.05 -3.04 4.30
CA SER A 160 3.25 -3.41 5.71
C SER A 160 4.48 -2.75 6.34
N THR A 161 5.35 -2.12 5.53
CA THR A 161 6.55 -1.44 6.04
C THR A 161 6.22 -0.26 6.94
N ARG A 162 7.16 0.08 7.82
CA ARG A 162 7.04 1.26 8.67
C ARG A 162 6.95 2.53 7.83
N GLU A 163 7.73 2.61 6.76
CA GLU A 163 7.80 3.76 5.87
C GLU A 163 6.45 4.02 5.21
N PHE A 164 5.78 3.01 4.66
CA PHE A 164 4.44 3.17 4.12
C PHE A 164 3.42 3.61 5.19
N GLN A 165 3.51 3.04 6.40
CA GLN A 165 2.50 3.26 7.44
C GLN A 165 2.62 4.63 8.12
N PHE A 166 3.84 5.17 8.20
CA PHE A 166 4.14 6.41 8.91
C PHE A 166 4.51 7.58 7.98
N GLY A 167 4.79 7.33 6.70
CA GLY A 167 5.09 8.33 5.68
C GLY A 167 4.14 8.24 4.50
#